data_AF-A0A520WZU2-F1
#
_entry.id   AF-A0A520WZU2-F1
#
_cell.length_a   1.000
_cell.length_b   1.000
_cell.length_c   1.000
_cell.angle_alpha   90.00
_cell.angle_beta   90.00
_cell.angle_gamma   90.00
#
_symmetry.space_group_name_H-M   'P 1'
#
loop_
_entity.id
_entity.type
_entity.pdbx_description
1 polymer ?
#
loop_
_entity_poly.entity_id
_entity_poly.type
_entity_poly.pdbx_seq_one_letter_code
_entity_poly.pdbx_strand_id
1 'polypeptide(L)'
;MFISALVATLLMQQASGSVEAVYPDDPTTWTLEYPVRIQPYVADYYDCLRSGSYVIGDGATFAAQYRQDVPRCEKKRTRFEAEANAALAKTGEASATPPMAVAGIFERAQRIHVARGQSLDLAVGTRLSSQPEYDALRSRVAVSVAGDTPRCIARLQSLVDQRRVYMDAEELKVEAIYAKADYTKQDQQDVARYQNQLQRYNSLIQLEQRQCPEAGEQEIEHFDRDHSNAQD
;
A
#
# COMPACT_ATOMS: atom_id res chain seq x y z
N MET A 1 26.51 42.48 -17.49
CA MET A 1 26.69 41.01 -17.50
C MET A 1 25.42 40.40 -16.91
N PHE A 2 24.55 39.85 -17.75
CA PHE A 2 23.28 39.23 -17.39
C PHE A 2 23.34 37.78 -17.84
N ILE A 3 23.69 36.81 -17.00
CA ILE A 3 23.40 35.39 -17.22
C ILE A 3 23.27 34.69 -15.85
N SER A 4 22.26 33.82 -15.73
CA SER A 4 22.06 32.78 -14.70
C SER A 4 21.29 33.17 -13.43
N ALA A 5 20.01 33.48 -13.59
CA ALA A 5 19.01 33.31 -12.53
C ALA A 5 17.77 32.61 -13.10
N LEU A 6 17.85 31.31 -13.44
CA LEU A 6 16.68 30.57 -13.94
C LEU A 6 16.86 29.03 -14.01
N VAL A 7 17.17 28.34 -12.89
CA VAL A 7 17.05 26.85 -12.85
C VAL A 7 16.70 26.33 -11.44
N ALA A 8 15.65 26.84 -10.78
CA ALA A 8 15.29 26.35 -9.43
C ALA A 8 13.79 26.12 -9.18
N THR A 9 12.95 26.07 -10.23
CA THR A 9 11.49 25.98 -10.07
C THR A 9 10.86 24.66 -10.53
N LEU A 10 11.63 23.62 -10.86
CA LEU A 10 11.09 22.41 -11.51
C LEU A 10 11.15 21.09 -10.72
N LEU A 11 11.56 21.07 -9.45
CA LEU A 11 11.68 19.82 -8.68
C LEU A 11 10.62 19.64 -7.56
N MET A 12 9.58 20.46 -7.52
CA MET A 12 8.59 20.44 -6.42
C MET A 12 7.23 19.80 -6.75
N GLN A 13 7.14 19.02 -7.83
CA GLN A 13 5.97 18.20 -8.09
C GLN A 13 6.38 16.73 -8.16
N GLN A 14 5.62 15.89 -7.46
CA GLN A 14 5.68 14.41 -7.43
C GLN A 14 6.67 13.83 -6.39
N ALA A 15 6.32 12.96 -5.44
CA ALA A 15 5.18 12.07 -5.34
C ALA A 15 4.86 11.71 -3.87
N SER A 16 3.89 12.39 -3.26
CA SER A 16 3.05 11.80 -2.20
C SER A 16 1.94 11.00 -2.88
N GLY A 17 2.30 10.01 -3.68
CA GLY A 17 1.30 9.39 -4.54
C GLY A 17 0.56 8.29 -3.80
N SER A 18 -0.67 8.57 -3.41
CA SER A 18 -1.70 7.54 -3.31
C SER A 18 -1.86 6.86 -4.67
N VAL A 19 -2.05 5.55 -4.67
CA VAL A 19 -2.47 4.83 -5.88
C VAL A 19 -3.93 5.22 -6.11
N GLU A 20 -4.18 6.06 -7.10
CA GLU A 20 -5.55 6.38 -7.51
C GLU A 20 -6.03 5.26 -8.43
N ALA A 21 -7.12 4.60 -8.05
CA ALA A 21 -7.71 3.54 -8.86
C ALA A 21 -8.18 4.12 -10.20
N VAL A 22 -7.81 3.48 -11.30
CA VAL A 22 -8.32 3.84 -12.63
C VAL A 22 -9.68 3.16 -12.79
N TYR A 23 -10.75 3.95 -12.69
CA TYR A 23 -12.12 3.47 -12.84
C TYR A 23 -12.48 3.39 -14.34
N PRO A 24 -12.85 2.22 -14.89
CA PRO A 24 -13.42 2.11 -16.22
C PRO A 24 -14.62 3.05 -16.41
N ASP A 25 -14.73 3.68 -17.57
CA ASP A 25 -15.75 4.67 -17.92
C ASP A 25 -17.19 4.10 -18.03
N ASP A 26 -17.40 2.80 -17.80
CA ASP A 26 -18.73 2.18 -17.87
C ASP A 26 -19.44 2.22 -16.51
N PRO A 27 -20.44 3.10 -16.31
CA PRO A 27 -21.19 3.20 -15.06
C PRO A 27 -21.98 1.93 -14.72
N THR A 28 -22.20 1.02 -15.68
CA THR A 28 -22.94 -0.23 -15.44
C THR A 28 -22.09 -1.33 -14.79
N THR A 29 -20.76 -1.19 -14.78
CA THR A 29 -19.86 -2.22 -14.24
C THR A 29 -19.53 -2.07 -12.75
N TRP A 30 -19.69 -0.87 -12.18
CA TRP A 30 -19.33 -0.57 -10.78
C TRP A 30 -20.50 -0.21 -9.88
N THR A 31 -21.67 0.04 -10.47
CA THR A 31 -22.86 0.46 -9.75
C THR A 31 -23.70 -0.75 -9.37
N LEU A 32 -24.07 -0.82 -8.09
CA LEU A 32 -24.93 -1.87 -7.57
C LEU A 32 -26.27 -1.23 -7.20
N GLU A 33 -27.31 -1.56 -7.96
CA GLU A 33 -28.68 -1.10 -7.71
C GLU A 33 -29.44 -2.15 -6.90
N TYR A 34 -30.12 -1.70 -5.86
CA TYR A 34 -30.92 -2.55 -4.97
C TYR A 34 -31.91 -1.70 -4.17
N PRO A 35 -32.97 -2.32 -3.59
CA PRO A 35 -33.90 -1.62 -2.71
C PRO A 35 -33.18 -1.02 -1.50
N VAL A 36 -33.46 0.25 -1.18
CA VAL A 36 -32.89 0.95 -0.02
C VAL A 36 -33.04 0.16 1.27
N ARG A 37 -34.13 -0.61 1.41
CA ARG A 37 -34.41 -1.41 2.60
C ARG A 37 -33.35 -2.48 2.90
N ILE A 38 -32.69 -3.02 1.88
CA ILE A 38 -31.63 -4.03 2.08
C ILE A 38 -30.22 -3.42 2.17
N GLN A 39 -30.11 -2.09 2.07
CA GLN A 39 -28.84 -1.37 2.13
C GLN A 39 -27.98 -1.70 3.35
N PRO A 40 -28.52 -1.83 4.59
CA PRO A 40 -27.68 -2.18 5.74
C PRO A 40 -26.95 -3.52 5.56
N TYR A 41 -27.63 -4.53 5.01
CA TYR A 41 -27.09 -5.87 4.81
C TYR A 41 -26.02 -5.91 3.69
N VAL A 42 -26.26 -5.15 2.62
CA VAL A 42 -25.29 -5.02 1.51
C VAL A 42 -24.06 -4.23 1.99
N ALA A 43 -24.23 -3.18 2.79
CA ALA A 43 -23.15 -2.38 3.36
C ALA A 43 -22.27 -3.22 4.31
N ASP A 44 -22.89 -3.93 5.27
CA ASP A 44 -22.15 -4.78 6.22
C ASP A 44 -21.37 -5.90 5.51
N TYR A 45 -21.89 -6.39 4.39
CA TYR A 45 -21.16 -7.34 3.56
C TYR A 45 -19.95 -6.70 2.88
N TYR A 46 -20.09 -5.50 2.31
CA TYR A 46 -18.95 -4.75 1.77
C TYR A 46 -17.89 -4.44 2.83
N ASP A 47 -18.31 -4.13 4.05
CA ASP A 47 -17.38 -3.87 5.15
C ASP A 47 -16.58 -5.12 5.50
N CYS A 48 -17.20 -6.31 5.45
CA CYS A 48 -16.45 -7.56 5.55
C CYS A 48 -15.41 -7.68 4.45
N LEU A 49 -15.83 -7.48 3.19
CA LEU A 49 -14.94 -7.62 2.03
C LEU A 49 -13.75 -6.66 2.11
N ARG A 50 -13.94 -5.45 2.65
CA ARG A 50 -12.91 -4.41 2.77
C ARG A 50 -12.10 -4.45 4.06
N SER A 51 -12.43 -5.33 5.01
CA SER A 51 -11.74 -5.38 6.30
C SER A 51 -10.32 -5.97 6.22
N GLY A 52 -9.86 -6.38 5.03
CA GLY A 52 -8.54 -6.95 4.83
C GLY A 52 -7.43 -5.88 4.92
N SER A 53 -6.25 -6.30 5.40
CA SER A 53 -5.02 -5.53 5.25
C SER A 53 -4.25 -6.11 4.07
N TYR A 54 -3.92 -5.26 3.09
CA TYR A 54 -3.37 -5.71 1.81
C TYR A 54 -1.91 -5.27 1.66
N VAL A 55 -1.07 -6.20 1.20
CA VAL A 55 0.35 -5.96 0.94
C VAL A 55 0.61 -6.12 -0.56
N ILE A 56 1.36 -5.20 -1.15
CA ILE A 56 1.73 -5.23 -2.57
C ILE A 56 3.22 -5.51 -2.70
N GLY A 57 3.57 -6.52 -3.52
CA GLY A 57 4.94 -7.00 -3.69
C GLY A 57 5.01 -8.19 -4.65
N ASP A 58 6.17 -8.85 -4.74
CA ASP A 58 6.40 -9.97 -5.67
C ASP A 58 5.35 -11.07 -5.50
N GLY A 59 4.51 -11.24 -6.53
CA GLY A 59 3.41 -12.22 -6.56
C GLY A 59 2.16 -11.86 -5.75
N ALA A 60 2.19 -10.78 -4.96
CA ALA A 60 1.07 -10.33 -4.14
C ALA A 60 0.34 -9.15 -4.80
N THR A 61 -0.85 -9.43 -5.36
CA THR A 61 -1.70 -8.42 -6.02
C THR A 61 -2.98 -8.15 -5.22
N PHE A 62 -3.60 -6.98 -5.40
CA PHE A 62 -4.89 -6.66 -4.80
C PHE A 62 -5.97 -7.64 -5.29
N ALA A 63 -6.02 -7.96 -6.59
CA ALA A 63 -6.99 -8.92 -7.12
C ALA A 63 -6.87 -10.30 -6.47
N ALA A 64 -5.64 -10.78 -6.25
CA ALA A 64 -5.41 -12.07 -5.59
C ALA A 64 -5.90 -12.05 -4.14
N GLN A 65 -5.57 -11.00 -3.38
CA GLN A 65 -5.98 -10.86 -1.99
C GLN A 65 -7.50 -10.64 -1.85
N TYR A 66 -8.10 -9.87 -2.74
CA TYR A 66 -9.55 -9.62 -2.74
C TYR A 66 -10.35 -10.88 -3.06
N ARG A 67 -9.80 -11.81 -3.86
CA ARG A 67 -10.39 -13.14 -4.06
C ARG A 67 -10.37 -13.98 -2.78
N GLN A 68 -9.41 -13.76 -1.88
CA GLN A 68 -9.35 -14.46 -0.58
C GLN A 68 -10.37 -13.90 0.42
N ASP A 69 -10.81 -12.64 0.26
CA ASP A 69 -11.87 -12.06 1.08
C ASP A 69 -13.23 -12.73 0.84
N VAL A 70 -13.50 -13.18 -0.39
CA VAL A 70 -14.77 -13.82 -0.77
C VAL A 70 -15.08 -15.04 0.11
N PRO A 71 -14.23 -16.09 0.18
CA PRO A 71 -14.50 -17.23 1.05
C PRO A 71 -14.47 -16.88 2.54
N ARG A 72 -13.65 -15.90 2.96
CA ARG A 72 -13.62 -15.41 4.35
C ARG A 72 -14.96 -14.81 4.78
N CYS A 73 -15.61 -14.08 3.88
CA CYS A 73 -16.88 -13.39 4.12
C CYS A 73 -18.13 -14.21 3.77
N GLU A 74 -17.97 -15.46 3.34
CA GLU A 74 -19.08 -16.31 2.88
C GLU A 74 -20.16 -16.51 3.93
N LYS A 75 -19.78 -16.79 5.19
CA LYS A 75 -20.75 -16.92 6.29
C LYS A 75 -21.57 -15.64 6.51
N LYS A 76 -20.94 -14.47 6.36
CA LYS A 76 -21.64 -13.18 6.47
C LYS A 76 -22.56 -12.96 5.28
N ARG A 77 -22.13 -13.33 4.05
CA ARG A 77 -23.00 -13.31 2.87
C ARG A 77 -24.30 -14.06 3.12
N THR A 78 -24.20 -15.35 3.45
CA THR A 78 -25.39 -16.21 3.64
C THR A 78 -26.34 -15.63 4.68
N ARG A 79 -25.78 -15.13 5.80
CA ARG A 79 -26.57 -14.49 6.86
C ARG A 79 -27.28 -13.23 6.35
N PHE A 80 -26.55 -12.32 5.72
CA PHE A 80 -27.10 -11.05 5.25
C PHE A 80 -28.07 -11.19 4.08
N GLU A 81 -27.89 -12.20 3.22
CA GLU A 81 -28.89 -12.57 2.22
C GLU A 81 -30.20 -13.03 2.88
N ALA A 82 -30.13 -13.86 3.91
CA ALA A 82 -31.31 -14.31 4.65
C ALA A 82 -32.02 -13.16 5.37
N GLU A 83 -31.26 -12.28 6.03
CA GLU A 83 -31.80 -11.10 6.72
C GLU A 83 -32.42 -10.09 5.74
N ALA A 84 -31.79 -9.86 4.59
CA ALA A 84 -32.32 -9.02 3.51
C ALA A 84 -33.65 -9.57 2.96
N ASN A 85 -33.72 -10.88 2.70
CA ASN A 85 -34.94 -11.54 2.27
C ASN A 85 -36.06 -11.43 3.31
N ALA A 86 -35.74 -11.62 4.59
CA ALA A 86 -36.70 -11.45 5.67
C ALA A 86 -37.21 -10.01 5.78
N ALA A 87 -36.34 -9.02 5.56
CA ALA A 87 -36.71 -7.60 5.58
C ALA A 87 -37.67 -7.25 4.43
N LEU A 88 -37.42 -7.74 3.22
CA LEU A 88 -38.29 -7.54 2.06
C LEU A 88 -39.64 -8.27 2.20
N ALA A 89 -39.63 -9.47 2.78
CA ALA A 89 -40.86 -10.23 3.03
C ALA A 89 -41.79 -9.51 4.01
N LYS A 90 -41.24 -8.91 5.08
CA LYS A 90 -42.02 -8.16 6.08
C LYS A 90 -42.77 -6.96 5.51
N THR A 91 -42.28 -6.39 4.41
CA THR A 91 -42.88 -5.20 3.80
C THR A 91 -43.64 -5.49 2.50
N GLY A 92 -43.76 -6.75 2.12
CA GLY A 92 -44.44 -7.16 0.89
C GLY A 92 -43.66 -6.85 -0.39
N GLU A 93 -42.39 -6.49 -0.28
CA GLU A 93 -41.51 -6.15 -1.43
C GLU A 93 -40.83 -7.39 -2.03
N ALA A 94 -41.01 -8.58 -1.43
CA ALA A 94 -40.38 -9.82 -1.87
C ALA A 94 -40.79 -10.28 -3.29
N SER A 95 -41.92 -9.80 -3.82
CA SER A 95 -42.32 -10.07 -5.21
C SER A 95 -41.52 -9.22 -6.21
N ALA A 96 -41.23 -7.96 -5.85
CA ALA A 96 -40.47 -7.04 -6.68
C ALA A 96 -38.96 -7.34 -6.64
N THR A 97 -38.44 -7.81 -5.50
CA THR A 97 -37.06 -8.26 -5.35
C THR A 97 -37.06 -9.68 -4.75
N PRO A 98 -37.18 -10.71 -5.59
CA PRO A 98 -37.23 -12.09 -5.12
C PRO A 98 -35.89 -12.58 -4.56
N PRO A 99 -35.85 -13.69 -3.81
CA PRO A 99 -34.62 -14.19 -3.20
C PRO A 99 -33.45 -14.40 -4.16
N MET A 100 -33.74 -14.83 -5.40
CA MET A 100 -32.73 -14.96 -6.45
C MET A 100 -32.14 -13.60 -6.86
N ALA A 101 -32.94 -12.53 -6.89
CA ALA A 101 -32.45 -11.18 -7.15
C ALA A 101 -31.58 -10.68 -6.00
N VAL A 102 -31.97 -10.96 -4.74
CA VAL A 102 -31.14 -10.66 -3.56
C VAL A 102 -29.80 -11.37 -3.65
N ALA A 103 -29.76 -12.68 -3.91
CA ALA A 103 -28.50 -13.41 -4.10
C ALA A 103 -27.64 -12.78 -5.21
N GLY A 104 -28.26 -12.43 -6.35
CA GLY A 104 -27.57 -11.76 -7.45
C GLY A 104 -26.94 -10.41 -7.09
N ILE A 105 -27.51 -9.68 -6.13
CA ILE A 105 -26.95 -8.41 -5.62
C ILE A 105 -25.66 -8.68 -4.83
N PHE A 106 -25.66 -9.65 -3.92
CA PHE A 106 -24.47 -10.00 -3.13
C PHE A 106 -23.36 -10.61 -4.00
N GLU A 107 -23.71 -11.46 -4.97
CA GLU A 107 -22.76 -11.96 -5.96
C GLU A 107 -22.16 -10.84 -6.81
N ARG A 108 -22.97 -9.85 -7.22
CA ARG A 108 -22.46 -8.70 -7.96
C ARG A 108 -21.54 -7.85 -7.09
N ALA A 109 -21.84 -7.68 -5.81
CA ALA A 109 -20.95 -7.02 -4.85
C ALA A 109 -19.57 -7.71 -4.77
N GLN A 110 -19.53 -9.05 -4.73
CA GLN A 110 -18.28 -9.82 -4.78
C GLN A 110 -17.48 -9.58 -6.07
N ARG A 111 -18.16 -9.65 -7.22
CA ARG A 111 -17.51 -9.43 -8.52
C ARG A 111 -16.94 -8.02 -8.61
N ILE A 112 -17.71 -7.03 -8.16
CA ILE A 112 -17.26 -5.63 -8.06
C ILE A 112 -16.04 -5.53 -7.16
N HIS A 113 -16.03 -6.16 -5.99
CA HIS A 113 -14.87 -6.17 -5.10
C HIS A 113 -13.62 -6.67 -5.84
N VAL A 114 -13.65 -7.91 -6.35
CA VAL A 114 -12.50 -8.50 -7.05
C VAL A 114 -12.04 -7.65 -8.25
N ALA A 115 -12.98 -7.11 -9.04
CA ALA A 115 -12.67 -6.24 -10.16
C ALA A 115 -11.95 -4.96 -9.69
N ARG A 116 -12.33 -4.37 -8.54
CA ARG A 116 -11.61 -3.20 -7.98
C ARG A 116 -10.17 -3.55 -7.66
N GLY A 117 -9.91 -4.76 -7.16
CA GLY A 117 -8.55 -5.24 -6.96
C GLY A 117 -7.75 -5.29 -8.28
N GLN A 118 -8.36 -5.75 -9.37
CA GLN A 118 -7.71 -5.75 -10.70
C GLN A 118 -7.44 -4.34 -11.23
N SER A 119 -8.38 -3.41 -11.04
CA SER A 119 -8.20 -2.00 -11.40
C SER A 119 -7.07 -1.34 -10.59
N LEU A 120 -6.97 -1.64 -9.29
CA LEU A 120 -5.84 -1.20 -8.46
C LEU A 120 -4.52 -1.81 -8.93
N ASP A 121 -4.49 -3.10 -9.28
CA ASP A 121 -3.31 -3.75 -9.83
C ASP A 121 -2.83 -3.07 -11.14
N LEU A 122 -3.77 -2.72 -12.04
CA LEU A 122 -3.49 -1.98 -13.27
C LEU A 122 -2.97 -0.56 -12.99
N ALA A 123 -3.56 0.15 -12.04
CA ALA A 123 -3.15 1.50 -11.65
C ALA A 123 -1.74 1.49 -11.04
N VAL A 124 -1.46 0.53 -10.15
CA VAL A 124 -0.10 0.29 -9.62
C VAL A 124 0.84 -0.01 -10.77
N GLY A 125 0.54 -1.01 -11.60
CA GLY A 125 1.41 -1.42 -12.71
C GLY A 125 1.73 -0.26 -13.66
N THR A 126 0.73 0.53 -14.04
CA THR A 126 0.89 1.71 -14.91
C THR A 126 1.75 2.79 -14.26
N ARG A 127 1.58 3.02 -12.95
CA ARG A 127 2.40 3.98 -12.22
C ARG A 127 3.84 3.51 -12.07
N LEU A 128 4.04 2.22 -11.80
CA LEU A 128 5.37 1.64 -11.70
C LEU A 128 6.11 1.67 -13.05
N SER A 129 5.42 1.40 -14.16
CA SER A 129 6.02 1.45 -15.50
C SER A 129 6.23 2.86 -16.07
N SER A 130 5.52 3.88 -15.56
CA SER A 130 5.67 5.27 -15.99
C SER A 130 6.66 6.08 -15.16
N GLN A 131 7.20 5.51 -14.09
CA GLN A 131 8.23 6.15 -13.28
C GLN A 131 9.63 5.60 -13.63
N PRO A 132 10.52 6.40 -14.23
CA PRO A 132 11.85 5.94 -14.65
C PRO A 132 12.74 5.45 -13.49
N GLU A 133 12.43 5.86 -12.26
CA GLU A 133 13.07 5.35 -11.03
C GLU A 133 12.75 3.87 -10.77
N TYR A 134 11.55 3.41 -11.12
CA TYR A 134 11.13 2.03 -10.90
C TYR A 134 11.72 1.09 -11.97
N ASP A 135 11.83 1.55 -13.22
CA ASP A 135 12.56 0.82 -14.26
C ASP A 135 14.06 0.76 -13.94
N ALA A 136 14.64 1.83 -13.37
CA ALA A 136 16.01 1.83 -12.87
C ALA A 136 16.19 0.87 -11.68
N LEU A 137 15.18 0.70 -10.80
CA LEU A 137 15.19 -0.30 -9.73
C LEU A 137 15.02 -1.72 -10.27
N ARG A 138 14.07 -1.95 -11.18
CA ARG A 138 13.80 -3.26 -11.78
C ARG A 138 14.95 -3.77 -12.64
N SER A 139 15.60 -2.88 -13.40
CA SER A 139 16.83 -3.21 -14.14
C SER A 139 18.03 -3.47 -13.22
N ARG A 140 18.08 -2.86 -12.01
CA ARG A 140 19.08 -3.19 -10.99
C ARG A 140 18.78 -4.51 -10.27
N VAL A 141 17.52 -4.82 -10.00
CA VAL A 141 17.06 -6.09 -9.38
C VAL A 141 17.24 -7.26 -10.35
N ALA A 142 16.96 -7.08 -11.65
CA ALA A 142 17.21 -8.10 -12.66
C ALA A 142 18.71 -8.45 -12.80
N VAL A 143 19.61 -7.55 -12.38
CA VAL A 143 21.05 -7.76 -12.32
C VAL A 143 21.49 -8.38 -10.97
N SER A 144 20.70 -8.28 -9.89
CA SER A 144 21.04 -8.85 -8.57
C SER A 144 20.63 -10.30 -8.37
N VAL A 145 19.81 -10.88 -9.26
CA VAL A 145 19.49 -12.32 -9.23
C VAL A 145 20.67 -13.20 -9.70
N ALA A 146 21.76 -12.59 -10.17
CA ALA A 146 23.02 -13.25 -10.52
C ALA A 146 24.14 -12.90 -9.52
N GLY A 147 24.17 -13.58 -8.37
CA GLY A 147 25.39 -13.93 -7.63
C GLY A 147 26.39 -12.82 -7.24
N ASP A 148 25.96 -11.66 -6.76
CA ASP A 148 26.88 -10.60 -6.28
C ASP A 148 26.55 -10.13 -4.85
N THR A 149 26.72 -11.02 -3.87
CA THR A 149 26.56 -10.74 -2.43
C THR A 149 27.33 -9.49 -1.97
N PRO A 150 28.60 -9.25 -2.37
CA PRO A 150 29.33 -8.03 -2.00
C PRO A 150 28.63 -6.74 -2.45
N ARG A 151 28.06 -6.74 -3.66
CA ARG A 151 27.32 -5.59 -4.18
C ARG A 151 26.04 -5.34 -3.40
N CYS A 152 25.37 -6.40 -2.94
CA CYS A 152 24.20 -6.23 -2.09
C CYS A 152 24.55 -5.68 -0.71
N ILE A 153 25.59 -6.20 -0.05
CA ILE A 153 26.05 -5.70 1.26
C ILE A 153 26.40 -4.21 1.15
N ALA A 154 27.16 -3.82 0.13
CA ALA A 154 27.49 -2.42 -0.13
C ALA A 154 26.25 -1.54 -0.35
N ARG A 155 25.20 -2.09 -0.96
CA ARG A 155 23.93 -1.39 -1.18
C ARG A 155 23.15 -1.19 0.10
N LEU A 156 23.06 -2.23 0.94
CA LEU A 156 22.42 -2.16 2.25
C LEU A 156 23.13 -1.12 3.14
N GLN A 157 24.46 -1.16 3.21
CA GLN A 157 25.27 -0.19 3.94
C GLN A 157 25.00 1.24 3.43
N SER A 158 24.99 1.44 2.11
CA SER A 158 24.69 2.75 1.53
C SER A 158 23.30 3.28 1.90
N LEU A 159 22.28 2.41 2.00
CA LEU A 159 20.93 2.81 2.41
C LEU A 159 20.88 3.17 3.91
N VAL A 160 21.58 2.42 4.75
CA VAL A 160 21.73 2.71 6.18
C VAL A 160 22.44 4.05 6.39
N ASP A 161 23.52 4.30 5.65
CA ASP A 161 24.28 5.55 5.73
C ASP A 161 23.45 6.75 5.23
N GLN A 162 22.73 6.60 4.12
CA GLN A 162 21.83 7.65 3.62
C GLN A 162 20.72 7.99 4.61
N ARG A 163 20.15 6.97 5.28
CA ARG A 163 19.17 7.18 6.34
C ARG A 163 19.77 7.94 7.51
N ARG A 164 20.98 7.58 7.95
CA ARG A 164 21.69 8.27 9.03
C ARG A 164 21.98 9.74 8.67
N VAL A 165 22.60 9.98 7.52
CA VAL A 165 22.89 11.34 7.03
C VAL A 165 21.62 12.18 6.93
N TYR A 166 20.50 11.60 6.49
CA TYR A 166 19.22 12.29 6.45
C TYR A 166 18.67 12.63 7.85
N MET A 167 18.79 11.70 8.80
CA MET A 167 18.43 11.96 10.20
C MET A 167 19.27 13.11 10.77
N ASP A 168 20.59 13.04 10.64
CA ASP A 168 21.51 14.05 11.17
C ASP A 168 21.27 15.44 10.54
N ALA A 169 20.94 15.48 9.24
CA ALA A 169 20.65 16.72 8.53
C ALA A 169 19.33 17.38 8.96
N GLU A 170 18.33 16.60 9.36
CA GLU A 170 16.99 17.08 9.73
C GLU A 170 16.78 17.16 11.26
N GLU A 171 17.68 16.59 12.06
CA GLU A 171 17.58 16.46 13.52
C GLU A 171 17.23 17.79 14.19
N LEU A 172 18.09 18.81 14.01
CA LEU A 172 17.89 20.13 14.63
C LEU A 172 16.57 20.79 14.23
N LYS A 173 16.12 20.56 12.99
CA LYS A 173 14.88 21.13 12.49
C LYS A 173 13.67 20.45 13.12
N VAL A 174 13.69 19.13 13.20
CA VAL A 174 12.62 18.32 13.78
C VAL A 174 12.55 18.53 15.29
N GLU A 175 13.69 18.60 15.99
CA GLU A 175 13.76 18.94 17.41
C GLU A 175 13.19 20.33 17.69
N ALA A 176 13.55 21.33 16.87
CA ALA A 176 13.02 22.68 17.00
C ALA A 176 11.50 22.74 16.79
N ILE A 177 10.92 21.87 15.96
CA ILE A 177 9.47 21.74 15.80
C ILE A 177 8.86 21.09 17.07
N TYR A 178 9.47 20.01 17.58
CA TYR A 178 8.97 19.31 18.76
C TYR A 178 9.03 20.17 20.04
N ALA A 179 9.94 21.12 20.12
CA ALA A 179 10.06 22.06 21.24
C ALA A 179 8.98 23.16 21.26
N LYS A 180 8.16 23.30 20.21
CA LYS A 180 7.09 24.31 20.15
C LYS A 180 5.89 23.90 20.99
N ALA A 181 5.27 24.87 21.66
CA ALA A 181 4.01 24.66 22.37
C ALA A 181 2.83 24.41 21.42
N ASP A 182 2.82 25.07 20.26
CA ASP A 182 1.76 24.97 19.24
C ASP A 182 2.37 24.73 17.85
N TYR A 183 1.74 23.83 17.08
CA TYR A 183 2.27 23.38 15.78
C TYR A 183 1.54 24.11 14.66
N THR A 184 2.30 24.76 13.77
CA THR A 184 1.73 25.34 12.55
C THR A 184 1.42 24.25 11.52
N LYS A 185 0.61 24.59 10.52
CA LYS A 185 0.39 23.70 9.36
C LYS A 185 1.68 23.35 8.63
N GLN A 186 2.65 24.28 8.59
CA GLN A 186 3.96 24.03 8.00
C GLN A 186 4.78 23.05 8.84
N ASP A 187 4.74 23.17 10.17
CA ASP A 187 5.41 22.24 11.09
C ASP A 187 4.90 20.81 10.91
N GLN A 188 3.57 20.64 10.80
CA GLN A 188 2.95 19.35 10.53
C GLN A 188 3.40 18.75 9.19
N GLN A 189 3.49 19.59 8.15
CA GLN A 189 3.99 19.15 6.83
C GLN A 189 5.46 18.76 6.87
N ASP A 190 6.27 19.46 7.65
CA ASP A 190 7.70 19.20 7.78
C ASP A 190 7.96 17.89 8.53
N VAL A 191 7.26 17.65 9.64
CA VAL A 191 7.30 16.37 10.37
C VAL A 191 6.79 15.23 9.49
N ALA A 192 5.70 15.42 8.76
CA ALA A 192 5.18 14.39 7.85
C ALA A 192 6.16 14.06 6.73
N ARG A 193 6.85 15.06 6.14
CA ARG A 193 7.89 14.83 5.14
C ARG A 193 9.05 14.02 5.71
N TYR A 194 9.53 14.39 6.89
CA TYR A 194 10.59 13.68 7.60
C TYR A 194 10.22 12.20 7.84
N GLN A 195 9.04 11.96 8.42
CA GLN A 195 8.54 10.62 8.70
C GLN A 195 8.37 9.78 7.43
N ASN A 196 7.80 10.35 6.36
CA ASN A 196 7.63 9.66 5.09
C ASN A 196 8.98 9.26 4.46
N GLN A 197 9.99 10.14 4.54
CA GLN A 197 11.32 9.85 4.02
C GLN A 197 12.03 8.77 4.85
N LEU A 198 11.89 8.78 6.18
CA LEU A 198 12.40 7.69 7.02
C LEU A 198 11.70 6.36 6.74
N GLN A 199 10.38 6.37 6.55
CA GLN A 199 9.63 5.17 6.19
C GLN A 199 10.09 4.62 4.84
N ARG A 200 10.36 5.49 3.85
CA ARG A 200 10.94 5.11 2.57
C ARG A 200 12.29 4.41 2.74
N TYR A 201 13.21 4.97 3.54
CA TYR A 201 14.49 4.32 3.81
C TYR A 201 14.31 2.95 4.49
N ASN A 202 13.44 2.86 5.49
CA ASN A 202 13.16 1.58 6.17
C ASN A 202 12.62 0.53 5.19
N SER A 203 11.70 0.89 4.29
CA SER A 203 11.17 -0.04 3.28
C SER A 203 12.24 -0.50 2.29
N LEU A 204 13.15 0.39 1.87
CA LEU A 204 14.27 0.04 0.99
C LEU A 204 15.27 -0.88 1.68
N ILE A 205 15.62 -0.59 2.94
CA ILE A 205 16.49 -1.43 3.77
C ILE A 205 15.88 -2.84 3.93
N GLN A 206 14.59 -2.93 4.30
CA GLN A 206 13.90 -4.21 4.43
C GLN A 206 13.76 -4.98 3.11
N LEU A 207 13.66 -4.28 1.98
CA LEU A 207 13.66 -4.92 0.67
C LEU A 207 15.04 -5.52 0.37
N GLU A 208 16.11 -4.75 0.57
CA GLU A 208 17.48 -5.18 0.32
C GLU A 208 17.88 -6.34 1.26
N GLN A 209 17.52 -6.27 2.55
CA GLN A 209 17.74 -7.36 3.51
C GLN A 209 17.07 -8.66 3.10
N ARG A 210 15.84 -8.60 2.57
CA ARG A 210 15.14 -9.80 2.07
C ARG A 210 15.78 -10.38 0.82
N GLN A 211 16.41 -9.55 0.01
CA GLN A 211 17.12 -9.98 -1.19
C GLN A 211 18.49 -10.58 -0.85
N CYS A 212 18.99 -10.39 0.38
CA CYS A 212 20.35 -10.73 0.79
C CYS A 212 20.39 -11.45 2.14
N PRO A 213 19.92 -12.70 2.19
CA PRO A 213 19.88 -13.49 3.43
C PRO A 213 21.26 -13.67 4.08
N GLU A 214 22.34 -13.73 3.28
CA GLU A 214 23.73 -13.86 3.75
C GLU A 214 24.25 -12.61 4.50
N ALA A 215 23.63 -11.44 4.32
CA ALA A 215 24.00 -10.23 5.06
C ALA A 215 23.62 -10.33 6.56
N GLY A 216 22.57 -11.09 6.89
CA GLY A 216 22.17 -11.35 8.27
C GLY A 216 23.14 -12.28 9.01
N GLU A 217 23.86 -13.16 8.30
CA GLU A 217 24.86 -14.05 8.90
C GLU A 217 26.18 -13.31 9.21
N GLN A 218 26.59 -12.36 8.37
CA GLN A 218 27.77 -11.52 8.62
C GLN A 218 27.56 -10.51 9.76
N GLU A 219 26.34 -9.99 9.95
CA GLU A 219 26.03 -9.09 11.07
C GLU A 219 26.12 -9.83 12.42
N ILE A 220 25.74 -11.13 12.45
CA ILE A 220 25.90 -12.00 13.62
C ILE A 220 27.39 -12.32 13.86
N GLU A 221 28.15 -12.69 12.82
CA GLU A 221 29.60 -12.95 12.96
C GLU A 221 30.42 -11.71 13.35
N HIS A 222 30.02 -10.51 12.93
CA HIS A 222 30.70 -9.27 13.30
C HIS A 222 30.35 -8.86 14.73
N PHE A 223 29.08 -8.98 15.12
CA PHE A 223 28.62 -8.72 16.48
C PHE A 223 29.27 -9.65 17.52
N ASP A 224 29.36 -10.95 17.22
CA ASP A 224 30.01 -11.95 18.08
C ASP A 224 31.53 -11.74 18.21
N ARG A 225 32.16 -11.15 17.19
CA ARG A 225 33.59 -10.83 17.18
C ARG A 225 33.92 -9.55 17.96
N ASP A 226 33.05 -8.55 17.89
CA ASP A 226 33.19 -7.32 18.65
C ASP A 226 32.87 -7.54 20.15
N HIS A 227 32.00 -8.50 20.47
CA HIS A 227 31.69 -8.87 21.86
C HIS A 227 32.68 -9.86 22.49
N SER A 228 33.36 -10.69 21.69
CA SER A 228 34.43 -11.57 22.21
C SER A 228 35.73 -10.80 22.50
N ASN A 229 36.07 -9.76 21.73
CA ASN A 229 37.23 -8.89 21.99
C ASN A 229 37.02 -7.86 23.12
N ALA A 230 35.81 -7.74 23.66
CA ALA A 230 35.50 -6.86 24.79
C ALA A 230 35.56 -7.59 26.16
N GLN A 231 35.87 -8.89 26.16
CA GLN A 231 35.96 -9.74 27.36
C GLN A 231 37.39 -10.21 27.69
N ASP A 232 38.38 -9.81 26.89
CA ASP A 232 39.83 -9.95 27.18
C ASP A 232 40.44 -8.58 27.54
#